data_AF-A0A836JZI1-F1
#
_entry.id   AF-A0A836JZI1-F1
#
_cell.length_a   1.000
_cell.length_b   1.000
_cell.length_c   1.000
_cell.angle_alpha   90.00
_cell.angle_beta   90.00
_cell.angle_gamma   90.00
#
_symmetry.space_group_name_H-M   'P 1'
#
loop_
_entity.id
_entity.type
_entity.pdbx_description
1 polymer ?
#
loop_
_entity_poly.entity_id
_entity_poly.type
_entity_poly.pdbx_seq_one_letter_code
_entity_poly.pdbx_strand_id
1 'polypeptide(L)'
;LIFQQKQIRGYTTLLDPSEQLRPEPIYAGKLQSEFRNFDEESEDPIKQRVRKTYELMHTNQTVEFVKSRMKDWLRFNKFKMTVKDALLKLNDLVDESDPDTSLPNIVHAFQTAESIREKHPDKGWFHLTGLIHDLGKVMAFYGEPQWAVVGDTFPVGCDWGDSIVYRTTSFDNNPDGKDSRYNTKYGMYKPKCGISNLMMSWGHDEYLYRLLVHNKSKLPKEALAMIRYHSFYPWHASGDYMHFCTSEDIEMLKWVTEFK
;
A
#
# COMPACT_ATOMS: atom_id res chain seq x y z
N LEU A 1 -62.23 2.24 28.35
CA LEU A 1 -60.83 2.03 28.79
C LEU A 1 -60.20 0.96 27.91
N ILE A 2 -59.68 1.35 26.74
CA ILE A 2 -58.98 0.44 25.82
C ILE A 2 -57.50 0.82 25.93
N PHE A 3 -56.70 -0.06 26.54
CA PHE A 3 -55.27 0.13 26.72
C PHE A 3 -54.55 -0.03 25.37
N GLN A 4 -53.89 1.03 24.90
CA GLN A 4 -52.88 0.94 23.84
C GLN A 4 -51.65 0.21 24.40
N GLN A 5 -51.36 -0.98 23.88
CA GLN A 5 -50.07 -1.62 24.07
C GLN A 5 -49.03 -0.90 23.20
N LYS A 6 -48.17 -0.11 23.85
CA LYS A 6 -46.95 0.46 23.26
C LYS A 6 -46.05 -0.71 22.82
N GLN A 7 -45.93 -0.92 21.51
CA GLN A 7 -45.00 -1.88 20.94
C GLN A 7 -43.58 -1.30 21.07
N ILE A 8 -42.86 -1.67 22.12
CA ILE A 8 -41.44 -1.37 22.26
C ILE A 8 -40.71 -2.22 21.21
N ARG A 9 -40.24 -1.59 20.13
CA ARG A 9 -39.25 -2.21 19.23
C ARG A 9 -37.99 -2.44 20.05
N GLY A 10 -37.83 -3.65 20.57
CA GLY A 10 -36.56 -4.13 21.08
C GLY A 10 -35.57 -4.13 19.93
N TYR A 11 -34.62 -3.19 19.94
CA TYR A 11 -33.40 -3.36 19.17
C TYR A 11 -32.71 -4.60 19.74
N THR A 12 -32.77 -5.72 19.03
CA THR A 12 -31.84 -6.81 19.26
C THR A 12 -30.47 -6.25 18.94
N THR A 13 -29.67 -5.95 19.96
CA THR A 13 -28.24 -5.72 19.81
C THR A 13 -27.67 -7.02 19.23
N LEU A 14 -27.53 -7.07 17.91
CA LEU A 14 -26.67 -8.05 17.27
C LEU A 14 -25.27 -7.76 17.82
N LEU A 15 -24.80 -8.64 18.69
CA LEU A 15 -23.40 -8.67 19.09
C LEU A 15 -22.61 -8.80 17.79
N ASP A 16 -21.85 -7.76 17.45
CA ASP A 16 -20.93 -7.78 16.33
C ASP A 16 -19.78 -8.72 16.74
N PRO A 17 -19.69 -9.95 16.22
CA PRO A 17 -18.66 -10.88 16.62
C PRO A 17 -17.26 -10.37 16.26
N SER A 18 -17.17 -9.36 15.36
CA SER A 18 -15.90 -8.69 15.05
C SER A 18 -15.31 -8.03 16.28
N GLU A 19 -16.10 -7.47 17.21
CA GLU A 19 -15.65 -6.80 18.44
C GLU A 19 -14.73 -7.68 19.29
N GLN A 20 -14.95 -9.00 19.30
CA GLN A 20 -14.13 -9.96 20.05
C GLN A 20 -12.79 -10.28 19.37
N LEU A 21 -12.66 -9.96 18.10
CA LEU A 21 -11.49 -10.22 17.25
C LEU A 21 -10.84 -8.91 16.78
N ARG A 22 -11.32 -7.74 17.24
CA ARG A 22 -10.72 -6.47 16.89
C ARG A 22 -9.34 -6.39 17.55
N PRO A 23 -8.26 -6.12 16.81
CA PRO A 23 -6.92 -6.04 17.36
C PRO A 23 -6.58 -4.63 17.84
N GLU A 24 -7.58 -3.75 18.00
CA GLU A 24 -7.45 -2.44 18.65
C GLU A 24 -6.72 -2.50 20.01
N PRO A 25 -6.85 -3.56 20.84
CA PRO A 25 -6.04 -3.70 22.06
C PRO A 25 -4.54 -3.83 21.81
N ILE A 26 -4.10 -4.25 20.62
CA ILE A 26 -2.69 -4.48 20.29
C ILE A 26 -1.93 -3.14 20.12
N TYR A 27 -2.64 -2.09 19.72
CA TYR A 27 -2.10 -0.73 19.62
C TYR A 27 -2.51 0.16 20.79
N ALA A 28 -3.24 -0.37 21.77
CA ALA A 28 -3.67 0.37 22.95
C ALA A 28 -2.44 0.81 23.76
N GLY A 29 -2.04 2.07 23.58
CA GLY A 29 -0.91 2.68 24.28
C GLY A 29 0.20 3.23 23.38
N LYS A 30 0.23 2.92 22.07
CA LYS A 30 1.18 3.58 21.15
C LYS A 30 0.68 4.99 20.78
N LEU A 31 1.53 6.00 20.95
CA LEU A 31 1.26 7.34 20.44
C LEU A 31 1.37 7.35 18.91
N GLN A 32 0.63 8.23 18.23
CA GLN A 32 0.73 8.39 16.78
C GLN A 32 2.18 8.67 16.32
N SER A 33 2.99 9.33 17.15
CA SER A 33 4.40 9.62 16.93
C SER A 33 5.33 8.40 17.01
N GLU A 34 4.84 7.27 17.51
CA GLU A 34 5.63 6.03 17.67
C GLU A 34 5.45 5.05 16.49
N PHE A 35 4.49 5.34 15.60
CA PHE A 35 4.32 4.60 14.35
C PHE A 35 5.32 5.06 13.29
N ARG A 36 5.72 4.14 12.40
CA ARG A 36 6.63 4.39 11.27
C ARG A 36 7.97 4.99 11.70
N ASN A 37 8.52 4.48 12.80
CA ASN A 37 9.83 4.89 13.29
C ASN A 37 10.96 4.19 12.51
N PHE A 38 11.56 4.94 11.58
CA PHE A 38 12.67 4.50 10.73
C PHE A 38 14.04 4.95 11.26
N ASP A 39 14.26 4.98 12.58
CA ASP A 39 15.57 5.32 13.15
C ASP A 39 16.71 4.43 12.60
N GLU A 40 17.67 5.05 11.92
CA GLU A 40 18.81 4.40 11.28
C GLU A 40 19.84 3.85 12.27
N GLU A 41 19.93 4.43 13.47
CA GLU A 41 20.93 4.08 14.48
C GLU A 41 20.42 2.98 15.43
N SER A 42 19.15 2.61 15.32
CA SER A 42 18.56 1.62 16.23
C SER A 42 19.10 0.21 15.99
N GLU A 43 19.49 -0.48 17.06
CA GLU A 43 19.93 -1.88 17.03
C GLU A 43 18.77 -2.89 17.18
N ASP A 44 17.52 -2.43 17.13
CA ASP A 44 16.35 -3.30 17.10
C ASP A 44 16.39 -4.21 15.85
N PRO A 45 16.33 -5.56 16.01
CA PRO A 45 16.33 -6.48 14.89
C PRO A 45 15.24 -6.21 13.84
N ILE A 46 14.06 -5.70 14.25
CA ILE A 46 12.98 -5.34 13.32
C ILE A 46 13.42 -4.16 12.46
N LYS A 47 13.99 -3.11 13.07
CA LYS A 47 14.46 -1.94 12.33
C LYS A 47 15.65 -2.27 11.43
N GLN A 48 16.56 -3.14 11.86
CA GLN A 48 17.64 -3.65 11.00
C GLN A 48 17.11 -4.39 9.77
N ARG A 49 16.10 -5.26 9.94
CA ARG A 49 15.42 -5.96 8.84
C ARG A 49 14.74 -5.00 7.87
N VAL A 50 14.04 -3.99 8.40
CA VAL A 50 13.39 -2.94 7.60
C VAL A 50 14.43 -2.16 6.79
N ARG A 51 15.51 -1.69 7.42
CA ARG A 51 16.65 -1.01 6.75
C ARG A 51 17.20 -1.84 5.61
N LYS A 52 17.52 -3.11 5.85
CA LYS A 52 18.04 -4.02 4.83
C LYS A 52 17.06 -4.21 3.67
N THR A 53 15.76 -4.29 3.94
CA THR A 53 14.73 -4.43 2.91
C THR A 53 14.69 -3.20 2.01
N TYR A 54 14.70 -2.01 2.60
CA TYR A 54 14.74 -0.75 1.84
C TYR A 54 16.08 -0.54 1.11
N GLU A 55 17.22 -0.89 1.70
CA GLU A 55 18.52 -0.82 1.02
C GLU A 55 18.56 -1.70 -0.24
N LEU A 56 18.05 -2.93 -0.13
CA LEU A 56 17.91 -3.82 -1.28
C LEU A 56 16.92 -3.26 -2.31
N MET A 57 15.79 -2.71 -1.86
CA MET A 57 14.80 -2.09 -2.74
C MET A 57 15.42 -0.93 -3.52
N HIS A 58 16.02 0.03 -2.82
CA HIS A 58 16.60 1.23 -3.41
C HIS A 58 17.79 0.92 -4.30
N THR A 59 18.58 -0.11 -3.99
CA THR A 59 19.67 -0.55 -4.88
C THR A 59 19.17 -1.17 -6.19
N ASN A 60 18.09 -1.95 -6.15
CA ASN A 60 17.73 -2.84 -7.27
C ASN A 60 16.49 -2.40 -8.08
N GLN A 61 15.64 -1.52 -7.55
CA GLN A 61 14.50 -0.95 -8.27
C GLN A 61 14.98 0.08 -9.30
N THR A 62 15.36 -0.43 -10.47
CA THR A 62 15.74 0.34 -11.66
C THR A 62 14.61 0.35 -12.69
N VAL A 63 14.66 1.27 -13.65
CA VAL A 63 13.75 1.29 -14.80
C VAL A 63 13.73 -0.06 -15.52
N GLU A 64 14.90 -0.70 -15.70
CA GLU A 64 15.00 -1.99 -16.36
C GLU A 64 14.40 -3.13 -15.51
N PHE A 65 14.67 -3.12 -14.20
CA PHE A 65 14.09 -4.09 -13.28
C PHE A 65 12.56 -4.03 -13.31
N VAL A 66 11.97 -2.84 -13.16
CA VAL A 66 10.51 -2.66 -13.16
C VAL A 66 9.89 -3.14 -14.47
N LYS A 67 10.49 -2.77 -15.63
CA LYS A 67 10.05 -3.27 -16.94
C LYS A 67 10.09 -4.80 -17.02
N SER A 68 11.14 -5.41 -16.47
CA SER A 68 11.27 -6.87 -16.44
C SER A 68 10.16 -7.54 -15.61
N ARG A 69 9.82 -6.97 -14.45
CA ARG A 69 8.77 -7.48 -13.57
C ARG A 69 7.40 -7.31 -14.21
N MET A 70 7.11 -6.13 -14.78
CA MET A 70 5.87 -5.90 -15.54
C MET A 70 5.72 -6.90 -16.69
N LYS A 71 6.79 -7.19 -17.44
CA LYS A 71 6.77 -8.18 -18.52
C LYS A 71 6.46 -9.60 -18.02
N ASP A 72 6.97 -9.97 -16.85
CA ASP A 72 6.78 -11.31 -16.29
C ASP A 72 5.40 -11.49 -15.63
N TRP A 73 5.05 -10.58 -14.72
CA TRP A 73 3.88 -10.68 -13.84
C TRP A 73 2.56 -10.31 -14.49
N LEU A 74 2.56 -9.37 -15.44
CA LEU A 74 1.33 -8.92 -16.12
C LEU A 74 0.85 -9.89 -17.21
N ARG A 75 1.47 -11.08 -17.29
CA ARG A 75 0.92 -12.23 -18.01
C ARG A 75 -0.18 -12.94 -17.22
N PHE A 76 -0.26 -12.68 -15.91
CA PHE A 76 -1.27 -13.24 -15.00
C PHE A 76 -1.42 -14.77 -15.07
N ASN A 77 -0.28 -15.47 -15.24
CA ASN A 77 -0.24 -16.92 -15.47
C ASN A 77 0.50 -17.70 -14.37
N LYS A 78 0.80 -17.07 -13.23
CA LYS A 78 1.51 -17.69 -12.10
C LYS A 78 0.59 -18.53 -11.22
N PHE A 79 -0.65 -18.09 -11.05
CA PHE A 79 -1.65 -18.75 -10.21
C PHE A 79 -3.06 -18.26 -10.54
N LYS A 80 -4.08 -18.98 -10.04
CA LYS A 80 -5.49 -18.58 -10.05
C LYS A 80 -6.08 -18.86 -8.67
N MET A 81 -6.68 -17.86 -8.06
CA MET A 81 -7.23 -17.95 -6.70
C MET A 81 -8.41 -17.00 -6.53
N THR A 82 -9.28 -17.27 -5.55
CA THR A 82 -10.29 -16.31 -5.12
C THR A 82 -9.68 -15.26 -4.19
N VAL A 83 -10.38 -14.14 -3.98
CA VAL A 83 -9.98 -13.11 -3.00
C VAL A 83 -9.83 -13.73 -1.60
N LYS A 84 -10.73 -14.63 -1.21
CA LYS A 84 -10.67 -15.34 0.09
C LYS A 84 -9.39 -16.17 0.22
N ASP A 85 -9.05 -16.92 -0.83
CA ASP A 85 -7.84 -17.76 -0.82
C ASP A 85 -6.57 -16.90 -0.75
N ALA A 86 -6.57 -15.75 -1.44
CA ALA A 86 -5.48 -14.78 -1.37
C ALA A 86 -5.31 -14.22 0.05
N LEU A 87 -6.41 -13.81 0.70
CA LEU A 87 -6.40 -13.34 2.08
C LEU A 87 -5.86 -14.40 3.04
N LEU A 88 -6.34 -15.64 2.94
CA LEU A 88 -5.87 -16.75 3.77
C LEU A 88 -4.38 -17.03 3.55
N LYS A 89 -3.90 -16.91 2.31
CA LYS A 89 -2.48 -17.11 1.99
C LYS A 89 -1.60 -16.03 2.61
N LEU A 90 -2.09 -14.79 2.72
CA LEU A 90 -1.36 -13.70 3.39
C LEU A 90 -1.21 -13.92 4.91
N ASN A 91 -1.91 -14.88 5.52
CA ASN A 91 -1.68 -15.24 6.94
C ASN A 91 -0.24 -15.68 7.20
N ASP A 92 0.39 -16.29 6.19
CA ASP A 92 1.74 -16.85 6.30
C ASP A 92 2.82 -15.82 5.91
N LEU A 93 2.44 -14.56 5.66
CA LEU A 93 3.37 -13.49 5.30
C LEU A 93 3.61 -12.57 6.51
N VAL A 94 4.88 -12.39 6.85
CA VAL A 94 5.35 -11.30 7.70
C VAL A 94 6.01 -10.27 6.80
N ASP A 95 5.50 -9.05 6.83
CA ASP A 95 6.03 -7.93 6.04
C ASP A 95 7.39 -7.47 6.58
N GLU A 96 8.44 -7.59 5.78
CA GLU A 96 9.81 -7.24 6.19
C GLU A 96 10.08 -5.73 6.19
N SER A 97 9.20 -4.94 5.55
CA SER A 97 9.34 -3.48 5.43
C SER A 97 8.59 -2.69 6.51
N ASP A 98 7.73 -3.36 7.27
CA ASP A 98 6.90 -2.73 8.29
C ASP A 98 7.63 -2.72 9.66
N PRO A 99 7.89 -1.53 10.25
CA PRO A 99 8.47 -1.42 11.59
C PRO A 99 7.44 -1.61 12.72
N ASP A 100 6.14 -1.56 12.41
CA ASP A 100 5.06 -1.48 13.38
C ASP A 100 4.33 -2.81 13.61
N THR A 101 4.48 -3.78 12.70
CA THR A 101 3.70 -5.01 12.72
C THR A 101 4.55 -6.28 12.74
N SER A 102 4.19 -7.16 13.67
CA SER A 102 4.56 -8.59 13.67
C SER A 102 3.33 -9.48 13.45
N LEU A 103 2.18 -8.86 13.16
CA LEU A 103 0.91 -9.53 12.97
C LEU A 103 0.80 -10.10 11.54
N PRO A 104 0.07 -11.21 11.35
CA PRO A 104 -0.28 -11.70 10.02
C PRO A 104 -1.01 -10.64 9.20
N ASN A 105 -0.64 -10.46 7.92
CA ASN A 105 -1.22 -9.42 7.05
C ASN A 105 -2.76 -9.48 6.91
N ILE A 106 -3.40 -10.64 7.09
CA ILE A 106 -4.87 -10.73 7.09
C ILE A 106 -5.51 -9.90 8.20
N VAL A 107 -4.85 -9.80 9.36
CA VAL A 107 -5.36 -9.08 10.52
C VAL A 107 -5.39 -7.60 10.19
N HIS A 108 -4.30 -7.09 9.61
CA HIS A 108 -4.20 -5.73 9.06
C HIS A 108 -5.27 -5.44 8.01
N ALA A 109 -5.53 -6.38 7.09
CA ALA A 109 -6.56 -6.22 6.07
C ALA A 109 -7.97 -6.05 6.66
N PHE A 110 -8.35 -6.88 7.65
CA PHE A 110 -9.64 -6.73 8.34
C PHE A 110 -9.72 -5.47 9.20
N GLN A 111 -8.63 -5.08 9.89
CA GLN A 111 -8.56 -3.83 10.65
C GLN A 111 -8.83 -2.62 9.78
N THR A 112 -8.17 -2.57 8.63
CA THR A 112 -8.33 -1.50 7.65
C THR A 112 -9.77 -1.46 7.14
N ALA A 113 -10.32 -2.62 6.75
CA ALA A 113 -11.68 -2.72 6.25
C ALA A 113 -12.74 -2.27 7.26
N GLU A 114 -12.63 -2.71 8.53
CA GLU A 114 -13.58 -2.37 9.59
C GLU A 114 -13.48 -0.90 10.01
N SER A 115 -12.27 -0.34 10.07
CA SER A 115 -12.07 1.09 10.36
C SER A 115 -12.70 1.98 9.29
N ILE A 116 -12.56 1.61 8.01
CA ILE A 116 -13.22 2.32 6.91
C ILE A 116 -14.73 2.10 6.97
N ARG A 117 -15.20 0.90 7.33
CA ARG A 117 -16.64 0.61 7.48
C ARG A 117 -17.30 1.49 8.54
N GLU A 118 -16.63 1.70 9.67
CA GLU A 118 -17.12 2.57 10.74
C GLU A 118 -17.20 4.04 10.31
N LYS A 119 -16.16 4.56 9.65
CA LYS A 119 -16.09 5.97 9.21
C LYS A 119 -16.96 6.26 7.98
N HIS A 120 -17.09 5.31 7.07
CA HIS A 120 -17.78 5.46 5.77
C HIS A 120 -18.83 4.37 5.55
N PRO A 121 -19.86 4.23 6.41
CA PRO A 121 -20.79 3.10 6.39
C PRO A 121 -21.58 2.97 5.08
N ASP A 122 -21.72 4.06 4.32
CA ASP A 122 -22.42 4.13 3.04
C ASP A 122 -21.57 3.67 1.83
N LYS A 123 -20.25 3.45 2.00
CA LYS A 123 -19.32 3.17 0.89
C LYS A 123 -18.78 1.74 0.92
N GLY A 124 -19.64 0.77 0.64
CA GLY A 124 -19.27 -0.65 0.62
C GLY A 124 -18.04 -1.00 -0.25
N TRP A 125 -17.85 -0.27 -1.36
CA TRP A 125 -16.66 -0.42 -2.21
C TRP A 125 -15.37 0.01 -1.52
N PHE A 126 -15.44 0.96 -0.58
CA PHE A 126 -14.30 1.47 0.17
C PHE A 126 -13.90 0.50 1.27
N HIS A 127 -14.88 -0.14 1.92
CA HIS A 127 -14.62 -1.24 2.88
C HIS A 127 -13.87 -2.37 2.19
N LEU A 128 -14.34 -2.77 1.00
CA LEU A 128 -13.67 -3.80 0.20
C LEU A 128 -12.26 -3.37 -0.22
N THR A 129 -12.05 -2.10 -0.53
CA THR A 129 -10.73 -1.57 -0.88
C THR A 129 -9.76 -1.75 0.29
N GLY A 130 -10.20 -1.42 1.52
CA GLY A 130 -9.45 -1.71 2.74
C GLY A 130 -9.12 -3.19 2.92
N LEU A 131 -10.07 -4.08 2.63
CA LEU A 131 -9.82 -5.52 2.76
C LEU A 131 -8.79 -6.04 1.75
N ILE A 132 -8.75 -5.48 0.53
CA ILE A 132 -7.97 -6.09 -0.56
C ILE A 132 -6.67 -5.37 -0.91
N HIS A 133 -6.41 -4.17 -0.40
CA HIS A 133 -5.30 -3.32 -0.87
C HIS A 133 -3.93 -4.03 -0.89
N ASP A 134 -3.70 -4.92 0.09
CA ASP A 134 -2.46 -5.65 0.25
C ASP A 134 -2.41 -7.00 -0.48
N LEU A 135 -3.45 -7.39 -1.22
CA LEU A 135 -3.48 -8.70 -1.90
C LEU A 135 -2.39 -8.87 -2.96
N GLY A 136 -1.76 -7.78 -3.43
CA GLY A 136 -0.61 -7.88 -4.30
C GLY A 136 0.60 -8.55 -3.64
N LYS A 137 0.66 -8.58 -2.30
CA LYS A 137 1.76 -9.19 -1.55
C LYS A 137 1.87 -10.71 -1.72
N VAL A 138 0.85 -11.35 -2.31
CA VAL A 138 0.92 -12.78 -2.66
C VAL A 138 2.13 -13.13 -3.54
N MET A 139 2.69 -12.16 -4.29
CA MET A 139 3.91 -12.34 -5.09
C MET A 139 5.07 -12.93 -4.28
N ALA A 140 5.19 -12.59 -2.99
CA ALA A 140 6.25 -13.09 -2.11
C ALA A 140 6.25 -14.64 -1.99
N PHE A 141 5.10 -15.28 -2.14
CA PHE A 141 4.97 -16.75 -2.10
C PHE A 141 5.33 -17.43 -3.42
N TYR A 142 5.64 -16.67 -4.46
CA TYR A 142 5.90 -17.15 -5.82
C TYR A 142 7.27 -16.70 -6.32
N GLY A 143 8.22 -16.54 -5.40
CA GLY A 143 9.64 -16.35 -5.69
C GLY A 143 10.11 -14.91 -5.88
N GLU A 144 9.23 -13.92 -5.69
CA GLU A 144 9.68 -12.52 -5.61
C GLU A 144 10.24 -12.22 -4.22
N PRO A 145 11.41 -11.58 -4.12
CA PRO A 145 11.94 -11.12 -2.84
C PRO A 145 11.07 -9.99 -2.28
N GLN A 146 10.99 -9.87 -0.94
CA GLN A 146 10.09 -8.90 -0.30
C GLN A 146 10.37 -7.44 -0.72
N TRP A 147 11.62 -7.05 -0.95
CA TRP A 147 11.96 -5.70 -1.45
C TRP A 147 11.37 -5.38 -2.85
N ALA A 148 10.93 -6.37 -3.60
CA ALA A 148 10.23 -6.24 -4.88
C ALA A 148 8.71 -6.45 -4.76
N VAL A 149 8.19 -6.47 -3.53
CA VAL A 149 6.78 -6.76 -3.23
C VAL A 149 6.20 -5.72 -2.26
N VAL A 150 6.86 -5.47 -1.14
CA VAL A 150 6.39 -4.61 -0.03
C VAL A 150 7.19 -3.30 0.06
N GLY A 151 6.79 -2.43 0.98
CA GLY A 151 7.47 -1.17 1.28
C GLY A 151 6.93 0.04 0.53
N ASP A 152 7.36 1.22 0.98
CA ASP A 152 7.01 2.49 0.36
C ASP A 152 7.49 2.52 -1.10
N THR A 153 6.65 3.04 -2.01
CA THR A 153 6.99 3.14 -3.43
C THR A 153 7.49 4.53 -3.81
N PHE A 154 8.24 4.58 -4.92
CA PHE A 154 8.78 5.81 -5.50
C PHE A 154 8.85 5.66 -7.03
N PRO A 155 8.78 6.74 -7.82
CA PRO A 155 8.96 6.67 -9.25
C PRO A 155 10.42 6.34 -9.61
N VAL A 156 10.61 5.33 -10.45
CA VAL A 156 11.90 5.06 -11.09
C VAL A 156 12.07 5.94 -12.33
N GLY A 157 13.30 6.17 -12.78
CA GLY A 157 13.56 6.91 -14.01
C GLY A 157 13.46 8.43 -13.91
N CYS A 158 13.46 8.98 -12.71
CA CYS A 158 13.68 10.39 -12.39
C CYS A 158 14.49 10.51 -11.09
N ASP A 159 14.88 11.72 -10.73
CA ASP A 159 15.49 12.00 -9.43
C ASP A 159 14.57 11.57 -8.26
N TRP A 160 15.20 11.13 -7.18
CA TRP A 160 14.53 10.55 -6.02
C TRP A 160 14.20 11.63 -5.00
N GLY A 161 12.94 11.69 -4.56
CA GLY A 161 12.43 12.66 -3.59
C GLY A 161 13.12 12.54 -2.23
N ASP A 162 13.25 13.68 -1.54
CA ASP A 162 13.99 13.79 -0.29
C ASP A 162 13.30 13.06 0.87
N SER A 163 11.98 12.87 0.77
CA SER A 163 11.18 12.22 1.82
C SER A 163 11.08 10.70 1.71
N ILE A 164 11.74 10.09 0.72
CA ILE A 164 11.85 8.64 0.64
C ILE A 164 12.59 8.12 1.89
N VAL A 165 12.07 7.04 2.48
CA VAL A 165 12.68 6.41 3.65
C VAL A 165 14.14 6.05 3.34
N TYR A 166 15.09 6.37 4.23
CA TYR A 166 16.53 6.13 4.04
C TYR A 166 17.15 6.76 2.78
N ARG A 167 16.52 7.79 2.21
CA ARG A 167 16.95 8.45 0.95
C ARG A 167 18.43 8.82 0.92
N THR A 168 19.00 9.21 2.06
CA THR A 168 20.39 9.68 2.17
C THR A 168 21.43 8.56 2.19
N THR A 169 21.05 7.33 2.51
CA THR A 169 21.99 6.24 2.81
C THR A 169 21.82 4.99 1.95
N SER A 170 20.71 4.85 1.22
CA SER A 170 20.34 3.58 0.57
C SER A 170 20.32 3.57 -0.96
N PHE A 171 20.54 4.71 -1.62
CA PHE A 171 20.50 4.83 -3.09
C PHE A 171 21.87 4.82 -3.78
N ASP A 172 22.97 4.88 -3.05
CA ASP A 172 24.33 5.06 -3.60
C ASP A 172 24.74 3.97 -4.60
N ASN A 173 24.19 2.77 -4.43
CA ASN A 173 24.46 1.60 -5.25
C ASN A 173 23.48 1.41 -6.42
N ASN A 174 22.44 2.24 -6.52
CA ASN A 174 21.51 2.15 -7.64
C ASN A 174 22.15 2.70 -8.92
N PRO A 175 22.26 1.91 -10.00
CA PRO A 175 22.91 2.35 -11.23
C PRO A 175 22.15 3.49 -11.94
N ASP A 176 20.83 3.61 -11.77
CA ASP A 176 20.03 4.67 -12.41
C ASP A 176 20.41 6.07 -11.88
N GLY A 177 20.96 6.17 -10.66
CA GLY A 177 21.43 7.44 -10.10
C GLY A 177 22.64 8.04 -10.84
N LYS A 178 23.37 7.20 -11.59
CA LYS A 178 24.51 7.63 -12.42
C LYS A 178 24.15 7.74 -13.90
N ASP A 179 22.91 7.40 -14.27
CA ASP A 179 22.45 7.43 -15.65
C ASP A 179 21.81 8.79 -15.97
N SER A 180 22.41 9.52 -16.92
CA SER A 180 21.93 10.84 -17.38
C SER A 180 20.49 10.85 -17.90
N ARG A 181 19.91 9.68 -18.24
CA ARG A 181 18.51 9.55 -18.65
C ARG A 181 17.54 9.67 -17.48
N TYR A 182 18.00 9.35 -16.25
CA TYR A 182 17.14 9.15 -15.09
C TYR A 182 17.51 10.06 -13.92
N ASN A 183 18.77 10.48 -13.78
CA ASN A 183 19.25 11.24 -12.63
C ASN A 183 18.98 12.75 -12.67
N THR A 184 17.94 13.18 -13.38
CA THR A 184 17.50 14.57 -13.40
C THR A 184 16.09 14.66 -12.84
N LYS A 185 15.68 15.86 -12.40
CA LYS A 185 14.35 16.12 -11.81
C LYS A 185 13.20 15.43 -12.56
N TYR A 186 13.23 15.46 -13.89
CA TYR A 186 12.19 14.84 -14.71
C TYR A 186 12.63 13.49 -15.31
N GLY A 187 13.94 13.22 -15.40
CA GLY A 187 14.50 12.01 -16.01
C GLY A 187 13.83 11.69 -17.35
N MET A 188 13.16 10.55 -17.44
CA MET A 188 12.48 10.09 -18.65
C MET A 188 11.05 10.66 -18.83
N TYR A 189 10.57 11.50 -17.92
CA TYR A 189 9.21 12.02 -17.91
C TYR A 189 9.10 13.47 -18.38
N LYS A 190 7.86 13.90 -18.61
CA LYS A 190 7.53 15.31 -18.88
C LYS A 190 7.01 15.98 -17.61
N PRO A 191 7.21 17.29 -17.42
CA PRO A 191 6.54 18.03 -16.35
C PRO A 191 5.02 17.90 -16.50
N LYS A 192 4.30 17.77 -15.37
CA LYS A 192 2.84 17.62 -15.32
C LYS A 192 2.29 16.49 -16.21
N CYS A 193 3.04 15.40 -16.37
CA CYS A 193 2.59 14.23 -17.14
C CYS A 193 1.48 13.45 -16.44
N GLY A 194 1.27 13.66 -15.15
CA GLY A 194 0.33 12.93 -14.30
C GLY A 194 0.96 11.73 -13.63
N ILE A 195 0.56 11.46 -12.40
CA ILE A 195 1.11 10.35 -11.58
C ILE A 195 0.80 9.00 -12.24
N SER A 196 -0.32 8.91 -12.95
CA SER A 196 -0.71 7.73 -13.74
C SER A 196 0.28 7.33 -14.84
N ASN A 197 1.11 8.27 -15.31
CA ASN A 197 2.13 8.08 -16.34
C ASN A 197 3.54 7.84 -15.78
N LEU A 198 3.72 7.88 -14.46
CA LEU A 198 4.97 7.51 -13.82
C LEU A 198 5.10 5.98 -13.76
N MET A 199 6.32 5.49 -13.96
CA MET A 199 6.70 4.12 -13.65
C MET A 199 7.14 4.09 -12.20
N MET A 200 6.30 3.49 -11.35
CA MET A 200 6.60 3.30 -9.94
C MET A 200 7.56 2.13 -9.75
N SER A 201 8.31 2.12 -8.64
CA SER A 201 9.00 0.92 -8.15
C SER A 201 8.01 -0.25 -8.10
N TRP A 202 8.47 -1.43 -8.51
CA TRP A 202 7.60 -2.59 -8.65
C TRP A 202 7.23 -3.16 -7.29
N GLY A 203 5.95 -3.40 -7.05
CA GLY A 203 5.44 -3.95 -5.80
C GLY A 203 3.95 -4.30 -5.86
N HIS A 204 3.39 -4.56 -4.69
CA HIS A 204 2.00 -5.01 -4.51
C HIS A 204 0.96 -4.00 -5.06
N ASP A 205 1.19 -2.69 -4.93
CA ASP A 205 0.32 -1.63 -5.46
C ASP A 205 0.05 -1.77 -6.97
N GLU A 206 1.10 -1.66 -7.80
CA GLU A 206 0.97 -1.70 -9.26
C GLU A 206 0.51 -3.08 -9.71
N TYR A 207 1.00 -4.17 -9.10
CA TYR A 207 0.57 -5.52 -9.45
C TYR A 207 -0.93 -5.71 -9.20
N LEU A 208 -1.43 -5.34 -8.00
CA LEU A 208 -2.84 -5.51 -7.68
C LEU A 208 -3.73 -4.61 -8.53
N TYR A 209 -3.34 -3.35 -8.75
CA TYR A 209 -4.05 -2.46 -9.68
C TYR A 209 -4.20 -3.09 -11.06
N ARG A 210 -3.09 -3.59 -11.64
CA ARG A 210 -3.13 -4.23 -12.97
C ARG A 210 -3.94 -5.52 -12.97
N LEU A 211 -3.89 -6.31 -11.90
CA LEU A 211 -4.69 -7.52 -11.74
C LEU A 211 -6.19 -7.20 -11.71
N LEU A 212 -6.59 -6.16 -10.99
CA LEU A 212 -7.99 -5.71 -10.90
C LEU A 212 -8.50 -5.19 -12.24
N VAL A 213 -7.68 -4.42 -12.97
CA VAL A 213 -7.99 -3.96 -14.33
C VAL A 213 -8.13 -5.15 -15.28
N HIS A 214 -7.19 -6.10 -15.25
CA HIS A 214 -7.23 -7.31 -16.09
C HIS A 214 -8.50 -8.14 -15.85
N ASN A 215 -8.89 -8.30 -14.58
CA ASN A 215 -10.09 -9.03 -14.19
C ASN A 215 -11.39 -8.22 -14.31
N LYS A 216 -11.33 -7.00 -14.87
CA LYS A 216 -12.50 -6.11 -15.08
C LYS A 216 -13.28 -5.86 -13.79
N SER A 217 -12.56 -5.58 -12.71
CA SER A 217 -13.15 -5.19 -11.44
C SER A 217 -14.15 -4.03 -11.63
N LYS A 218 -15.23 -4.05 -10.83
CA LYS A 218 -16.25 -2.99 -10.80
C LYS A 218 -15.96 -1.90 -9.77
N LEU A 219 -14.80 -1.95 -9.13
CA LEU A 219 -14.37 -0.91 -8.20
C LEU A 219 -14.28 0.44 -8.92
N PRO A 220 -14.66 1.55 -8.25
CA PRO A 220 -14.58 2.88 -8.84
C PRO A 220 -13.11 3.31 -9.01
N LYS A 221 -12.88 4.38 -9.78
CA LYS A 221 -11.53 4.87 -10.08
C LYS A 221 -10.77 5.29 -8.83
N GLU A 222 -11.49 5.82 -7.83
CA GLU A 222 -10.96 6.21 -6.53
C GLU A 222 -10.37 5.00 -5.80
N ALA A 223 -11.07 3.87 -5.77
CA ALA A 223 -10.57 2.62 -5.19
C ALA A 223 -9.31 2.12 -5.91
N LEU A 224 -9.30 2.17 -7.24
CA LEU A 224 -8.14 1.76 -8.02
C LEU A 224 -6.93 2.68 -7.79
N ALA A 225 -7.16 3.99 -7.63
CA ALA A 225 -6.11 4.95 -7.31
C ALA A 225 -5.55 4.73 -5.91
N MET A 226 -6.42 4.52 -4.91
CA MET A 226 -6.01 4.18 -3.54
C MET A 226 -5.14 2.91 -3.53
N ILE A 227 -5.58 1.84 -4.18
CA ILE A 227 -4.77 0.60 -4.28
C ILE A 227 -3.43 0.84 -4.98
N ARG A 228 -3.41 1.63 -6.05
CA ARG A 228 -2.21 1.84 -6.85
C ARG A 228 -1.17 2.75 -6.17
N TYR A 229 -1.57 3.56 -5.20
CA TYR A 229 -0.71 4.62 -4.65
C TYR A 229 -0.68 4.69 -3.12
N HIS A 230 -1.30 3.75 -2.40
CA HIS A 230 -1.32 3.77 -0.93
C HIS A 230 0.05 3.56 -0.28
N SER A 231 1.01 3.01 -1.03
CA SER A 231 2.40 2.91 -0.60
C SER A 231 3.25 4.10 -1.08
N PHE A 232 2.71 5.06 -1.84
CA PHE A 232 3.47 6.19 -2.37
C PHE A 232 3.58 7.36 -1.37
N TYR A 233 4.10 7.07 -0.18
CA TYR A 233 4.22 8.03 0.94
C TYR A 233 4.91 9.34 0.58
N PRO A 234 6.02 9.35 -0.19
CA PRO A 234 6.65 10.60 -0.60
C PRO A 234 5.65 11.58 -1.25
N TRP A 235 4.70 11.07 -2.03
CA TRP A 235 3.67 11.89 -2.63
C TRP A 235 2.55 12.25 -1.65
N HIS A 236 1.87 11.26 -1.08
CA HIS A 236 0.62 11.53 -0.37
C HIS A 236 0.76 11.98 1.08
N ALA A 237 1.93 11.77 1.70
CA ALA A 237 2.22 12.18 3.07
C ALA A 237 3.18 13.38 3.13
N SER A 238 4.18 13.43 2.23
CA SER A 238 5.29 14.39 2.32
C SER A 238 5.22 15.51 1.29
N GLY A 239 4.43 15.36 0.21
CA GLY A 239 4.29 16.38 -0.83
C GLY A 239 5.42 16.40 -1.88
N ASP A 240 6.24 15.36 -1.95
CA ASP A 240 7.18 15.17 -3.07
C ASP A 240 6.40 14.89 -4.37
N TYR A 241 7.11 14.97 -5.51
CA TYR A 241 6.58 14.62 -6.84
C TYR A 241 5.38 15.43 -7.35
N MET A 242 4.96 16.49 -6.64
CA MET A 242 3.87 17.38 -7.06
C MET A 242 4.10 18.06 -8.42
N HIS A 243 5.36 18.16 -8.87
CA HIS A 243 5.72 18.69 -10.20
C HIS A 243 5.29 17.78 -11.37
N PHE A 244 4.90 16.53 -11.09
CA PHE A 244 4.28 15.63 -12.07
C PHE A 244 2.75 15.68 -12.06
N CYS A 245 2.12 16.19 -11.00
CA CYS A 245 0.66 16.14 -10.84
C CYS A 245 -0.09 16.96 -11.89
N THR A 246 -1.21 16.40 -12.34
CA THR A 246 -2.31 17.07 -13.04
C THR A 246 -3.42 17.44 -12.05
N SER A 247 -4.45 18.17 -12.50
CA SER A 247 -5.62 18.46 -11.66
C SER A 247 -6.36 17.20 -11.21
N GLU A 248 -6.38 16.13 -12.02
CA GLU A 248 -7.02 14.88 -11.62
C GLU A 248 -6.24 14.19 -10.49
N ASP A 249 -4.90 14.22 -10.53
CA ASP A 249 -4.07 13.66 -9.47
C ASP A 249 -4.29 14.38 -8.14
N ILE A 250 -4.51 15.69 -8.16
CA ILE A 250 -4.83 16.48 -6.94
C ILE A 250 -6.18 16.05 -6.34
N GLU A 251 -7.17 15.71 -7.16
CA GLU A 251 -8.45 15.20 -6.66
C GLU A 251 -8.33 13.76 -6.14
N MET A 252 -7.55 12.91 -6.83
CA MET A 252 -7.29 11.54 -6.36
C MET A 252 -6.46 11.51 -5.08
N LEU A 253 -5.54 12.46 -4.89
CA LEU A 253 -4.74 12.59 -3.69
C LEU A 253 -5.62 12.66 -2.43
N LYS A 254 -6.75 13.36 -2.48
CA LYS A 254 -7.71 13.42 -1.34
C LYS A 254 -8.19 12.04 -0.92
N TRP A 255 -8.46 11.15 -1.89
CA TRP A 255 -8.89 9.78 -1.62
C TRP A 255 -7.74 8.91 -1.10
N VAL A 256 -6.55 9.03 -1.69
CA VAL A 256 -5.36 8.31 -1.23
C VAL A 256 -5.00 8.70 0.21
N THR A 257 -5.10 10.00 0.55
CA THR A 257 -4.89 10.49 1.92
C THR A 257 -5.99 10.02 2.88
N GLU A 258 -7.26 10.00 2.47
CA GLU A 258 -8.36 9.50 3.32
C GLU A 258 -8.25 8.00 3.62
N PHE A 259 -7.69 7.23 2.69
CA PHE A 259 -7.45 5.80 2.88
C PHE A 259 -6.34 5.51 3.90
N LYS A 260 -5.36 6.40 4.01
CA LYS A 260 -4.14 6.20 4.77
C LYS A 260 -4.33 6.47 6.26
#